data_AF-A0A6G1GZH0-F1
#
_entry.id   AF-A0A6G1GZH0-F1
#
_cell.length_a   1.000
_cell.length_b   1.000
_cell.length_c   1.000
_cell.angle_alpha   90.00
_cell.angle_beta   90.00
_cell.angle_gamma   90.00
#
_symmetry.space_group_name_H-M   'P 1'
#
loop_
_entity.id
_entity.type
_entity.pdbx_description
1 polymer ?
#
loop_
_entity_poly.entity_id
_entity_poly.type
_entity_poly.pdbx_seq_one_letter_code
_entity_poly.pdbx_strand_id
1 'polypeptide(L)'
;MEKLPGATYIEACLQHNVYEAFSPEQYPRQSNTVTDFAKFLAASWKSPQDIDTESTKAKFIERFNMLARELLSRFTPRIHEISNSLDIVFTADYPSVLTHGDLCEMNFLVDPQSGHLTGVIDWAEAEILPFGCALWGLKNLLGFMDGAGWSWLALFPRP
;
A
#
# COMPACT_ATOMS: atom_id res chain seq x y z
N MET A 1 -22.53 2.25 17.67
CA MET A 1 -21.69 1.79 16.55
C MET A 1 -20.76 0.74 17.12
N GLU A 2 -20.85 -0.50 16.65
CA GLU A 2 -19.93 -1.56 17.08
C GLU A 2 -18.55 -1.29 16.50
N LYS A 3 -17.50 -1.51 17.30
CA LYS A 3 -16.13 -1.40 16.80
C LYS A 3 -15.85 -2.60 15.91
N LEU A 4 -15.16 -2.37 14.79
CA LEU A 4 -14.60 -3.46 14.01
C LEU A 4 -13.63 -4.25 14.90
N PRO A 5 -13.63 -5.60 14.81
CA PRO A 5 -12.71 -6.42 15.57
C PRO A 5 -11.27 -6.23 15.08
N GLY A 6 -10.30 -6.57 15.93
CA GLY A 6 -8.87 -6.47 15.63
C GLY A 6 -8.20 -5.23 16.23
N ALA A 7 -6.89 -5.16 16.04
CA ALA A 7 -6.05 -3.99 16.32
C ALA A 7 -5.47 -3.48 15.01
N THR A 8 -5.11 -2.19 14.95
CA THR A 8 -4.36 -1.70 13.79
C THR A 8 -3.05 -2.48 13.65
N TYR A 9 -2.55 -2.61 12.43
CA TYR A 9 -1.32 -3.38 12.20
C TYR A 9 -0.13 -2.81 12.99
N ILE A 10 -0.04 -1.49 13.13
CA ILE A 10 0.98 -0.86 13.98
C ILE A 10 0.87 -1.28 15.45
N GLU A 11 -0.34 -1.34 16.01
CA GLU A 11 -0.57 -1.80 17.39
C GLU A 11 -0.20 -3.28 17.55
N ALA A 12 -0.52 -4.12 16.55
CA ALA A 12 -0.13 -5.53 16.55
C ALA A 12 1.40 -5.69 16.52
N CYS A 13 2.11 -4.91 15.70
CA CYS A 13 3.58 -4.89 15.67
C CYS A 13 4.18 -4.46 17.02
N LEU A 14 3.61 -3.42 17.65
CA LEU A 14 3.99 -2.94 18.99
C LEU A 14 3.82 -4.01 20.06
N GLN A 15 2.68 -4.72 20.06
CA GLN A 15 2.41 -5.79 21.03
C GLN A 15 3.40 -6.96 20.92
N HIS A 16 3.93 -7.21 19.73
CA HIS A 16 4.83 -8.32 19.46
C HIS A 16 6.31 -7.90 19.37
N ASN A 17 6.66 -6.63 19.57
CA ASN A 17 8.03 -6.10 19.42
C ASN A 17 8.67 -6.37 18.04
N VAL A 18 7.93 -6.18 16.96
CA VAL A 18 8.43 -6.39 15.59
C VAL A 18 9.21 -5.15 15.12
N TYR A 19 10.53 -5.10 15.40
CA TYR A 19 11.40 -3.98 14.99
C TYR A 19 12.78 -4.39 14.45
N GLU A 20 13.07 -5.68 14.33
CA GLU A 20 14.41 -6.12 13.87
C GLU A 20 14.29 -7.31 12.90
N ALA A 21 13.72 -8.41 13.40
CA ALA A 21 13.46 -9.61 12.62
C ALA A 21 12.24 -10.33 13.19
N PHE A 22 11.55 -11.09 12.34
CA PHE A 22 10.49 -11.96 12.81
C PHE A 22 11.07 -13.16 13.55
N SER A 23 10.63 -13.38 14.79
CA SER A 23 10.82 -14.67 15.46
C SER A 23 10.06 -15.78 14.71
N PRO A 24 10.44 -17.05 14.90
CA PRO A 24 9.70 -18.18 14.31
C PRO A 24 8.21 -18.18 14.62
N GLU A 25 7.81 -17.61 15.76
CA GLU A 25 6.41 -17.50 16.18
C GLU A 25 5.67 -16.33 15.51
N GLN A 26 6.39 -15.28 15.09
CA GLN A 26 5.81 -14.12 14.41
C GLN A 26 5.64 -14.37 12.90
N TYR A 27 6.49 -15.21 12.30
CA TYR A 27 6.46 -15.48 10.87
C TYR A 27 5.09 -15.96 10.34
N PRO A 28 4.39 -16.92 11.00
CA PRO A 28 3.06 -17.34 10.55
C PRO A 28 2.04 -16.20 10.55
N ARG A 29 2.07 -15.33 11.59
CA ARG A 29 1.19 -14.16 11.66
C ARG A 29 1.46 -13.20 10.50
N GLN A 30 2.72 -12.90 10.24
CA GLN A 30 3.09 -12.03 9.13
C GLN A 30 2.68 -12.61 7.78
N SER A 31 2.88 -13.91 7.59
CA SER A 31 2.49 -14.61 6.36
C SER A 31 0.98 -14.51 6.13
N ASN A 32 0.17 -14.66 7.18
CA ASN A 32 -1.27 -14.46 7.12
C ASN A 32 -1.62 -13.01 6.74
N THR A 33 -1.01 -12.01 7.39
CA THR A 33 -1.25 -10.60 7.08
C THR A 33 -0.96 -10.29 5.61
N VAL A 34 0.22 -10.68 5.11
CA VAL A 34 0.63 -10.45 3.72
C VAL A 34 -0.31 -11.17 2.75
N THR A 35 -0.72 -12.40 3.06
CA THR A 35 -1.64 -13.18 2.24
C THR A 35 -3.01 -12.51 2.14
N ASP A 36 -3.57 -12.05 3.26
CA ASP A 36 -4.89 -11.43 3.27
C ASP A 36 -4.87 -10.02 2.70
N PHE A 37 -3.78 -9.27 2.88
CA PHE A 37 -3.57 -7.99 2.21
C PHE A 37 -3.51 -8.16 0.69
N ALA A 38 -2.83 -9.20 0.20
CA ALA A 38 -2.81 -9.54 -1.22
C ALA A 38 -4.20 -9.94 -1.73
N LYS A 39 -4.99 -10.69 -0.94
CA LYS A 39 -6.40 -11.00 -1.29
C LYS A 39 -7.26 -9.74 -1.34
N PHE A 40 -7.08 -8.79 -0.42
CA PHE A 40 -7.78 -7.51 -0.41
C PHE A 40 -7.52 -6.71 -1.69
N LEU A 41 -6.25 -6.56 -2.09
CA LEU A 41 -5.88 -5.93 -3.36
C LEU A 41 -6.43 -6.71 -4.57
N ALA A 42 -6.33 -8.05 -4.55
CA ALA A 42 -6.88 -8.87 -5.63
C ALA A 42 -8.40 -8.79 -5.74
N ALA A 43 -9.11 -8.50 -4.65
CA ALA A 43 -10.55 -8.29 -4.66
C ALA A 43 -10.92 -7.02 -5.43
N SER A 44 -10.14 -5.94 -5.30
CA SER A 44 -10.37 -4.71 -6.08
C SER A 44 -10.11 -4.94 -7.57
N TRP A 45 -9.03 -5.67 -7.93
CA TRP A 45 -8.76 -6.08 -9.32
C TRP A 45 -9.94 -6.83 -9.95
N LYS A 46 -10.56 -7.75 -9.20
CA LYS A 46 -11.70 -8.56 -9.65
C LYS A 46 -13.01 -7.78 -9.74
N SER A 47 -13.04 -6.53 -9.29
CA SER A 47 -14.21 -5.65 -9.32
C SER A 47 -13.89 -4.33 -10.03
N PRO A 48 -13.59 -4.34 -11.35
CA PRO A 48 -13.30 -3.13 -12.10
C PRO A 48 -14.39 -2.08 -11.95
N GLN A 49 -14.00 -0.81 -11.96
CA GLN A 49 -14.87 0.35 -11.83
C GLN A 49 -14.71 1.24 -13.06
N ASP A 50 -15.76 1.98 -13.39
CA ASP A 50 -15.70 3.00 -14.44
C ASP A 50 -14.90 4.21 -13.96
N ILE A 51 -14.08 4.76 -14.86
CA ILE A 51 -13.26 5.94 -14.59
C ILE A 51 -13.35 6.92 -15.76
N ASP A 52 -13.30 8.22 -15.46
CA ASP A 52 -12.99 9.23 -16.46
C ASP A 52 -11.47 9.23 -16.70
N THR A 53 -11.05 8.47 -17.71
CA THR A 53 -9.63 8.31 -18.08
C THR A 53 -8.95 9.64 -18.37
N GLU A 54 -9.60 10.54 -19.11
CA GLU A 54 -8.98 11.80 -19.53
C GLU A 54 -8.79 12.73 -18.33
N SER A 55 -9.82 12.89 -17.51
CA SER A 55 -9.73 13.70 -16.28
C SER A 55 -8.69 13.11 -15.31
N THR A 56 -8.68 11.79 -15.14
CA THR A 56 -7.73 11.12 -14.24
C THR A 56 -6.30 11.28 -14.75
N LYS A 57 -6.03 11.05 -16.04
CA LYS A 57 -4.71 11.28 -16.65
C LYS A 57 -4.23 12.72 -16.44
N ALA A 58 -5.12 13.70 -16.63
CA ALA A 58 -4.78 15.10 -16.40
C ALA A 58 -4.31 15.36 -14.95
N LYS A 59 -4.97 14.77 -13.94
CA LYS A 59 -4.54 14.85 -12.54
C LYS A 59 -3.15 14.26 -12.32
N PHE A 60 -2.85 13.10 -12.92
CA PHE A 60 -1.51 12.49 -12.83
C PHE A 60 -0.45 13.38 -13.46
N ILE A 61 -0.71 13.93 -14.66
CA ILE A 61 0.22 14.82 -15.36
C ILE A 61 0.47 16.09 -14.54
N GLU A 62 -0.58 16.68 -13.96
CA GLU A 62 -0.44 17.84 -13.07
C GLU A 62 0.47 17.53 -11.87
N ARG A 63 0.26 16.37 -11.21
CA ARG A 63 1.10 15.92 -10.10
C ARG A 63 2.55 15.67 -10.53
N PHE A 64 2.79 15.03 -11.67
CA PHE A 64 4.15 14.84 -12.18
C PHE A 64 4.83 16.16 -12.51
N ASN A 65 4.12 17.10 -13.13
CA ASN A 65 4.65 18.44 -13.41
C ASN A 65 4.98 19.20 -12.13
N MET A 66 4.16 19.06 -11.08
CA MET A 66 4.46 19.61 -9.76
C MET A 66 5.74 18.99 -9.19
N LEU A 67 5.85 17.66 -9.17
CA LEU A 67 7.03 16.97 -8.67
C LEU A 67 8.30 17.35 -9.45
N ALA A 68 8.21 17.53 -10.77
CA ALA A 68 9.35 17.93 -11.60
C ALA A 68 9.85 19.35 -11.29
N ARG A 69 8.96 20.24 -10.80
CA ARG A 69 9.30 21.61 -10.39
C ARG A 69 9.84 21.69 -8.97
N GLU A 70 9.22 20.97 -8.03
CA GLU A 70 9.47 21.12 -6.59
C GLU A 70 10.58 20.19 -6.06
N LEU A 71 10.83 19.05 -6.70
CA LEU A 71 11.91 18.14 -6.29
C LEU A 71 13.26 18.56 -6.87
N LEU A 72 14.34 18.03 -6.26
CA LEU A 72 15.70 18.22 -6.78
C LEU A 72 15.80 17.81 -8.24
N SER A 73 16.46 18.63 -9.07
CA SER A 73 16.57 18.45 -10.53
C SER A 73 17.10 17.09 -10.98
N ARG A 74 17.83 16.37 -10.11
CA ARG A 74 18.27 14.99 -10.35
C ARG A 74 17.11 14.00 -10.55
N PHE A 75 15.91 14.30 -10.07
CA PHE A 75 14.72 13.45 -10.21
C PHE A 75 13.90 13.76 -11.47
N THR A 76 14.07 14.95 -12.05
CA THR A 76 13.31 15.42 -13.23
C THR A 76 13.35 14.43 -14.41
N PRO A 77 14.50 13.85 -14.81
CA PRO A 77 14.53 12.88 -15.91
C PRO A 77 13.63 11.67 -15.66
N ARG A 78 13.63 11.15 -14.42
CA ARG A 78 12.82 9.99 -14.03
C ARG A 78 11.33 10.32 -13.98
N ILE A 79 10.98 11.53 -13.53
CA ILE A 79 9.59 11.99 -13.51
C ILE A 79 9.04 12.10 -14.94
N HIS A 80 9.82 12.65 -15.88
CA HIS A 80 9.42 12.70 -17.29
C HIS A 80 9.29 11.30 -17.91
N GLU A 81 10.21 10.38 -17.61
CA GLU A 81 10.13 8.99 -18.07
C GLU A 81 8.83 8.31 -17.61
N ILE A 82 8.47 8.46 -16.33
CA ILE A 82 7.23 7.93 -15.77
C ILE A 82 6.01 8.61 -16.40
N SER A 83 6.02 9.94 -16.53
CA SER A 83 4.93 10.69 -17.16
C SER A 83 4.69 10.27 -18.61
N ASN A 84 5.75 9.99 -19.38
CA ASN A 84 5.67 9.51 -20.76
C ASN A 84 5.16 8.07 -20.86
N SER A 85 5.25 7.30 -19.76
CA SER A 85 4.80 5.91 -19.69
C SER A 85 3.40 5.78 -19.08
N LEU A 86 2.74 6.89 -18.72
CA LEU A 86 1.49 6.90 -17.96
C LEU A 86 0.37 6.09 -18.64
N ASP A 87 0.32 6.07 -19.97
CA ASP A 87 -0.73 5.37 -20.71
C ASP A 87 -0.77 3.86 -20.44
N ILE A 88 0.32 3.25 -19.96
CA ILE A 88 0.38 1.80 -19.68
C ILE A 88 -0.67 1.36 -18.65
N VAL A 89 -1.01 2.22 -17.69
CA VAL A 89 -1.98 1.91 -16.62
C VAL A 89 -3.43 2.26 -16.99
N PHE A 90 -3.67 2.77 -18.21
CA PHE A 90 -5.01 3.08 -18.74
C PHE A 90 -5.36 2.22 -19.95
N THR A 91 -4.69 1.07 -20.10
CA THR A 91 -4.99 0.11 -21.17
C THR A 91 -6.24 -0.70 -20.84
N ALA A 92 -6.91 -1.25 -21.86
CA ALA A 92 -8.16 -2.01 -21.67
C ALA A 92 -8.00 -3.25 -20.77
N ASP A 93 -6.81 -3.85 -20.75
CA ASP A 93 -6.49 -5.02 -19.93
C ASP A 93 -6.08 -4.65 -18.49
N TYR A 94 -5.99 -3.36 -18.17
CA TYR A 94 -5.56 -2.86 -16.87
C TYR A 94 -6.71 -2.13 -16.17
N PRO A 95 -7.35 -2.74 -15.16
CA PRO A 95 -8.58 -2.22 -14.59
C PRO A 95 -8.33 -0.98 -13.75
N SER A 96 -9.30 -0.06 -13.79
CA SER A 96 -9.48 0.93 -12.74
C SER A 96 -10.28 0.30 -11.60
N VAL A 97 -9.91 0.59 -10.36
CA VAL A 97 -10.43 -0.07 -9.17
C VAL A 97 -10.66 0.94 -8.06
N LEU A 98 -11.56 0.60 -7.13
CA LEU A 98 -11.64 1.34 -5.86
C LEU A 98 -10.32 1.19 -5.12
N THR A 99 -9.66 2.32 -4.89
CA THR A 99 -8.33 2.41 -4.30
C THR A 99 -8.42 3.18 -2.98
N HIS A 100 -7.82 2.63 -1.93
CA HIS A 100 -7.69 3.31 -0.65
C HIS A 100 -6.64 4.42 -0.74
N GLY A 101 -6.98 5.65 -0.32
CA GLY A 101 -6.09 6.82 -0.44
C GLY A 101 -4.90 6.80 0.52
N ASP A 102 -5.09 6.31 1.75
CA ASP A 102 -4.05 6.25 2.79
C ASP A 102 -3.91 4.85 3.40
N LEU A 103 -3.41 3.87 2.63
CA LEU A 103 -3.32 2.47 3.09
C LEU A 103 -2.09 2.22 3.99
N CYS A 104 -1.93 3.04 5.03
CA CYS A 104 -0.88 2.92 6.04
C CYS A 104 -1.21 1.88 7.13
N GLU A 105 -0.23 1.53 7.96
CA GLU A 105 -0.31 0.57 9.07
C GLU A 105 -1.35 0.90 10.16
N MET A 106 -1.89 2.11 10.15
CA MET A 106 -2.99 2.53 11.03
C MET A 106 -4.38 2.23 10.44
N ASN A 107 -4.48 2.05 9.12
CA ASN A 107 -5.76 1.97 8.41
C ASN A 107 -6.19 0.56 8.02
N PHE A 108 -5.43 -0.46 8.43
CA PHE A 108 -5.87 -1.85 8.33
C PHE A 108 -5.70 -2.58 9.67
N LEU A 109 -6.70 -3.42 9.96
CA LEU A 109 -6.87 -4.11 11.23
C LEU A 109 -6.50 -5.58 11.06
N VAL A 110 -5.80 -6.13 12.04
CA VAL A 110 -5.45 -7.55 12.12
C VAL A 110 -5.87 -8.13 13.46
N ASP A 111 -6.14 -9.43 13.49
CA ASP A 111 -6.17 -10.17 14.75
C ASP A 111 -4.72 -10.34 15.26
N PRO A 112 -4.35 -9.79 16.44
CA PRO A 112 -2.99 -9.90 16.95
C PRO A 112 -2.52 -11.32 17.21
N GLN A 113 -3.44 -12.29 17.39
CA GLN A 113 -3.08 -13.68 17.66
C GLN A 113 -2.80 -14.46 16.37
N SER A 114 -3.62 -14.27 15.34
CA SER A 114 -3.51 -15.04 14.09
C SER A 114 -2.81 -14.29 12.94
N GLY A 115 -2.77 -12.95 12.98
CA GLY A 115 -2.29 -12.10 11.88
C GLY A 115 -3.29 -11.95 10.73
N HIS A 116 -4.50 -12.52 10.82
CA HIS A 116 -5.49 -12.36 9.76
C HIS A 116 -6.04 -10.94 9.69
N LEU A 117 -6.23 -10.44 8.48
CA LEU A 117 -6.86 -9.15 8.23
C LEU A 117 -8.33 -9.22 8.67
N THR A 118 -8.75 -8.26 9.49
CA THR A 118 -10.10 -8.19 10.07
C THR A 118 -10.90 -6.99 9.54
N GLY A 119 -10.22 -5.97 9.00
CA GLY A 119 -10.86 -4.82 8.39
C GLY A 119 -9.90 -3.82 7.78
N VAL A 120 -10.44 -2.92 6.98
CA VAL A 120 -9.77 -1.73 6.46
C VAL A 120 -10.68 -0.54 6.76
N ILE A 121 -10.12 0.52 7.33
CA ILE A 121 -10.83 1.69 7.85
C ILE A 121 -10.33 2.97 7.19
N ASP A 122 -11.00 4.09 7.48
CA ASP A 122 -10.63 5.41 6.97
C ASP A 122 -10.66 5.57 5.44
N TRP A 123 -11.83 5.26 4.88
CA TRP A 123 -12.09 5.37 3.43
C TRP A 123 -12.35 6.79 2.94
N ALA A 124 -12.04 7.82 3.72
CA ALA A 124 -12.35 9.22 3.38
C ALA A 124 -11.64 9.69 2.09
N GLU A 125 -10.45 9.15 1.82
CA GLU A 125 -9.65 9.45 0.63
C GLU A 125 -9.77 8.39 -0.47
N ALA A 126 -10.78 7.52 -0.42
CA ALA A 126 -10.96 6.50 -1.43
C ALA A 126 -11.32 7.10 -2.80
N GLU A 127 -10.64 6.65 -3.85
CA GLU A 127 -10.84 7.12 -5.22
C GLU A 127 -10.83 5.93 -6.19
N ILE A 128 -11.51 6.07 -7.34
CA ILE A 128 -11.34 5.14 -8.46
C ILE A 128 -10.06 5.55 -9.21
N LEU A 129 -9.08 4.65 -9.24
CA LEU A 129 -7.77 4.87 -9.86
C LEU A 129 -7.34 3.60 -10.62
N PRO A 130 -6.37 3.68 -11.55
CA PRO A 130 -5.72 2.50 -12.06
C PRO A 130 -5.23 1.59 -10.93
N PHE A 131 -5.38 0.28 -11.09
CA PHE A 131 -4.85 -0.67 -10.12
C PHE A 131 -3.37 -0.38 -9.83
N GLY A 132 -2.93 -0.63 -8.60
CA GLY A 132 -1.54 -0.41 -8.23
C GLY A 132 -1.28 0.87 -7.43
N CYS A 133 -2.17 1.86 -7.48
CA CYS A 133 -2.00 3.13 -6.76
C CYS A 133 -1.93 2.98 -5.23
N ALA A 134 -2.51 1.92 -4.63
CA ALA A 134 -2.40 1.61 -3.20
C ALA A 134 -1.32 0.54 -2.86
N LEU A 135 -0.57 0.02 -3.84
CA LEU A 135 0.42 -1.05 -3.58
C LEU A 135 1.57 -0.62 -2.68
N TRP A 136 1.80 0.68 -2.53
CA TRP A 136 2.79 1.20 -1.60
C TRP A 136 2.53 0.76 -0.15
N GLY A 137 1.26 0.51 0.23
CA GLY A 137 0.90 0.01 1.55
C GLY A 137 1.54 -1.36 1.89
N LEU A 138 1.89 -2.16 0.88
CA LEU A 138 2.63 -3.41 1.05
C LEU A 138 4.00 -3.17 1.71
N LYS A 139 4.62 -2.00 1.48
CA LYS A 139 5.91 -1.67 2.11
C LYS A 139 5.83 -1.73 3.62
N ASN A 140 4.70 -1.31 4.21
CA ASN A 140 4.47 -1.33 5.65
C ASN A 140 4.47 -2.76 6.22
N LEU A 141 4.22 -3.78 5.39
CA LEU A 141 4.32 -5.19 5.77
C LEU A 141 5.72 -5.79 5.58
N LEU A 142 6.55 -5.14 4.77
CA LEU A 142 7.89 -5.63 4.40
C LEU A 142 9.02 -4.94 5.17
N GLY A 143 8.72 -3.88 5.91
CA GLY A 143 9.70 -3.07 6.61
C GLY A 143 9.06 -2.06 7.53
N PHE A 144 9.90 -1.27 8.17
CA PHE A 144 9.51 -0.18 9.05
C PHE A 144 10.44 1.01 8.87
N MET A 145 10.00 2.19 9.31
CA MET A 145 10.80 3.41 9.31
C MET A 145 11.07 3.86 10.75
N ASP A 146 12.33 4.15 11.06
CA ASP A 146 12.77 4.71 12.34
C ASP A 146 13.70 5.91 12.14
N GLY A 147 14.33 6.40 13.22
CA GLY A 147 15.26 7.53 13.17
C GLY A 147 16.53 7.28 12.35
N ALA A 148 16.86 6.03 12.02
CA ALA A 148 17.96 5.65 11.15
C ALA A 148 17.53 5.46 9.68
N GLY A 149 16.22 5.48 9.41
CA GLY A 149 15.64 5.42 8.07
C GLY A 149 14.81 4.16 7.86
N TRP A 150 14.76 3.69 6.61
CA TRP A 150 13.99 2.51 6.24
C TRP A 150 14.77 1.22 6.49
N SER A 151 14.13 0.28 7.19
CA SER A 151 14.66 -1.05 7.49
C SER A 151 13.75 -2.13 6.90
N TRP A 152 14.32 -3.06 6.13
CA TRP A 152 13.60 -4.22 5.61
C TRP A 152 13.55 -5.31 6.67
N LEU A 153 12.37 -5.88 6.89
CA LEU A 153 12.21 -7.06 7.72
C LEU A 153 12.77 -8.25 6.96
N ALA A 154 13.77 -8.91 7.53
CA ALA A 154 14.35 -10.10 6.93
C ALA A 154 13.32 -11.24 7.00
N LEU A 155 12.85 -11.71 5.84
CA LEU A 155 11.97 -12.89 5.77
C LEU A 155 12.71 -14.20 6.13
N PHE A 156 14.04 -14.14 6.28
CA PHE A 156 14.91 -15.24 6.67
C PHE A 156 15.99 -14.74 7.64
N PRO A 157 16.40 -15.55 8.64
CA PRO A 157 17.61 -15.24 9.41
C PRO A 157 18.79 -15.11 8.43
N ARG A 158 19.61 -14.06 8.60
CA ARG A 158 20.89 -13.99 7.89
C ARG A 158 21.73 -15.19 8.35
N PRO A 159 22.38 -15.93 7.44
CA PRO A 159 23.22 -17.07 7.78
C PRO A 159 24.39 -16.69 8.69
#